data_AF-A0A1G2G8Z9-F1
#
_entry.id   AF-A0A1G2G8Z9-F1
#
_cell.length_a   1.000
_cell.length_b   1.000
_cell.length_c   1.000
_cell.angle_alpha   90.00
_cell.angle_beta   90.00
_cell.angle_gamma   90.00
#
_symmetry.space_group_name_H-M   'P 1'
#
loop_
_entity.id
_entity.type
_entity.pdbx_description
1 polymer ?
#
loop_
_entity_poly.entity_id
_entity_poly.type
_entity_poly.pdbx_seq_one_letter_code
_entity_poly.pdbx_strand_id
1 'polypeptide(L)'
;METLKKKFNIIPDPEQAKAPAPENENTIEPLEKPRQSIEQIKQRLFDPYVISREYDQKGRQAHASEITRRRQESQSLRADIGGRENILEQIEQQASVLSALKAEKLLALEQRTEHILVRLKDIFNIKDKSAGVLETEIGSLTTEIEKLVTQTEEARVELAMLKQQQESIPDPKKLLEAYYEKMETVPLTNAEKRELLRPEILAELSTEEYIALWRRLNPHFLSHVTRQGFRDHNAMVYHSAGLQEFHDGLVSVLQDEKILRPPIAVREGLRSRDETAVRKFLEDWVLQAENEEEAKERFDALLHKSLATAPKYPDQTAVHFATQIVADGYYGGERSNEAFFLYPSDVLVSQHQFAFNGWEKDFTQPQSETKWNDVFVWPLSVDNPGIAVDVGMVFLPEHTPVDPKTGSRYASEISIVEGEEKRIMIEDESLVRAFVEWAKNLNEQSLPMVAYKEWEDEKNYYWKQREKERICLDAFRQEIQKLGFDEEAAGRLGTDVFKERYMMGKLDWQKDIPFEESMQRLLRQSGSNWKLAEQTISSKEYWEAYFAQHPQQKPKHLIFYDGDPTAAIYEFQQKNNIGRADTSETEGKLLGFDDKHIVDMHEDPRAKIGQDELVETAHQIITDHYMSHSR
;
A
#
# COMPACT_ATOMS: atom_id res chain seq x y z
N MET A 1 -71.37 9.61 -13.21
CA MET A 1 -71.57 9.47 -11.75
C MET A 1 -70.70 10.55 -11.10
N GLU A 2 -71.18 11.79 -11.14
CA GLU A 2 -71.99 12.44 -10.07
C GLU A 2 -71.09 12.89 -8.90
N THR A 3 -70.61 14.16 -8.88
CA THR A 3 -71.25 15.39 -8.32
C THR A 3 -71.27 15.42 -6.79
N LEU A 4 -71.11 16.51 -6.03
CA LEU A 4 -70.96 17.97 -6.19
C LEU A 4 -70.86 18.50 -4.73
N LYS A 5 -70.13 19.59 -4.46
CA LYS A 5 -70.70 20.90 -4.03
C LYS A 5 -69.66 21.84 -3.43
N LYS A 6 -69.87 23.11 -3.77
CA LYS A 6 -69.10 24.33 -3.56
C LYS A 6 -69.96 25.30 -2.71
N LYS A 7 -69.28 26.21 -1.98
CA LYS A 7 -69.69 27.58 -1.53
C LYS A 7 -70.73 27.66 -0.38
N PHE A 8 -70.60 28.57 0.59
CA PHE A 8 -70.48 30.03 0.48
C PHE A 8 -69.81 30.73 1.70
N ASN A 9 -69.31 31.94 1.41
CA ASN A 9 -68.75 32.99 2.28
C ASN A 9 -69.66 33.50 3.40
N ILE A 10 -69.07 34.17 4.40
CA ILE A 10 -69.41 35.55 4.86
C ILE A 10 -68.20 36.15 5.63
N ILE A 11 -67.92 37.43 5.37
CA ILE A 11 -66.88 38.32 5.95
C ILE A 11 -67.45 39.00 7.22
N PRO A 12 -66.60 39.46 8.16
CA PRO A 12 -66.49 40.92 8.36
C PRO A 12 -65.04 41.43 8.48
N ASP A 13 -64.89 42.70 8.11
CA ASP A 13 -63.68 43.54 8.03
C ASP A 13 -63.35 44.22 9.40
N PRO A 14 -62.44 45.21 9.51
CA PRO A 14 -61.13 45.12 10.16
C PRO A 14 -61.05 46.03 11.43
N GLU A 15 -59.83 46.34 11.89
CA GLU A 15 -59.44 47.28 12.95
C GLU A 15 -59.46 46.76 14.41
N GLN A 16 -58.29 46.48 15.00
CA GLN A 16 -57.52 47.48 15.78
C GLN A 16 -56.36 46.83 16.57
N ALA A 17 -55.16 47.28 16.23
CA ALA A 17 -53.99 47.56 17.08
C ALA A 17 -53.59 46.56 18.19
N LYS A 18 -52.37 46.00 18.04
CA LYS A 18 -51.33 46.08 19.10
C LYS A 18 -49.94 45.84 18.52
N ALA A 19 -49.01 46.67 19.00
CA ALA A 19 -47.62 46.84 18.60
C ALA A 19 -46.77 45.55 18.60
N PRO A 20 -45.67 45.51 17.83
CA PRO A 20 -44.74 44.40 17.84
C PRO A 20 -43.94 44.40 19.16
N ALA A 21 -43.85 43.23 19.80
CA ALA A 21 -42.92 42.95 20.87
C ALA A 21 -41.53 42.65 20.28
N PRO A 22 -40.43 42.98 20.98
CA PRO A 22 -39.11 43.05 20.40
C PRO A 22 -38.51 41.67 20.17
N GLU A 23 -37.66 41.61 19.14
CA GLU A 23 -36.74 40.53 18.83
C GLU A 23 -35.98 40.09 20.09
N ASN A 24 -36.07 38.80 20.41
CA ASN A 24 -35.08 38.13 21.22
C ASN A 24 -34.28 37.24 20.27
N GLU A 25 -33.22 37.81 19.72
CA GLU A 25 -32.05 37.05 19.27
C GLU A 25 -31.53 36.27 20.49
N ASN A 26 -31.82 34.98 20.50
CA ASN A 26 -30.98 33.99 21.15
C ASN A 26 -30.73 32.91 20.11
N THR A 27 -29.91 33.28 19.13
CA THR A 27 -29.11 32.34 18.34
C THR A 27 -28.25 31.58 19.33
N ILE A 28 -28.71 30.41 19.75
CA ILE A 28 -27.88 29.43 20.42
C ILE A 28 -26.88 28.97 19.36
N GLU A 29 -25.71 29.59 19.34
CA GLU A 29 -24.55 29.06 18.64
C GLU A 29 -24.36 27.59 19.08
N PRO A 30 -24.15 26.65 18.15
CA PRO A 30 -23.79 25.30 18.54
C PRO A 30 -22.47 25.39 19.29
N LEU A 31 -22.45 24.96 20.56
CA LEU A 31 -21.23 24.76 21.32
C LEU A 31 -20.25 23.96 20.45
N GLU A 32 -19.21 24.61 19.92
CA GLU A 32 -18.10 23.93 19.26
C GLU A 32 -17.52 22.92 20.27
N LYS A 33 -17.58 21.63 19.92
CA LYS A 33 -16.86 20.60 20.67
C LYS A 33 -15.38 21.01 20.73
N PRO A 34 -14.71 20.88 21.88
CA PRO A 34 -13.27 21.15 21.96
C PRO A 34 -12.53 20.34 20.89
N ARG A 35 -11.74 21.01 20.04
CA ARG A 35 -10.90 20.33 19.05
C ARG A 35 -9.96 19.38 19.80
N GLN A 36 -10.04 18.08 19.48
CA GLN A 36 -9.12 17.08 20.04
C GLN A 36 -7.68 17.43 19.66
N SER A 37 -6.74 17.24 20.57
CA SER A 37 -5.32 17.38 20.23
C SER A 37 -4.88 16.23 19.31
N ILE A 38 -3.82 16.44 18.53
CA ILE A 38 -3.27 15.39 17.66
C ILE A 38 -2.90 14.13 18.46
N GLU A 39 -2.39 14.29 19.69
CA GLU A 39 -2.08 13.17 20.57
C GLU A 39 -3.31 12.37 21.01
N GLN A 40 -4.43 13.05 21.24
CA GLN A 40 -5.69 12.37 21.55
C GLN A 40 -6.20 11.59 20.33
N ILE A 41 -6.04 12.15 19.13
CA ILE A 41 -6.39 11.48 17.88
C ILE A 41 -5.50 10.24 17.67
N LYS A 42 -4.18 10.36 17.86
CA LYS A 42 -3.24 9.24 17.77
C LYS A 42 -3.58 8.12 18.75
N GLN A 43 -3.93 8.45 19.99
CA GLN A 43 -4.38 7.46 20.98
C GLN A 43 -5.63 6.71 20.50
N ARG A 44 -6.64 7.42 19.95
CA ARG A 44 -7.85 6.79 19.42
C ARG A 44 -7.58 5.92 18.18
N LEU A 45 -6.62 6.31 17.36
CA LEU A 45 -6.25 5.58 16.15
C LEU A 45 -5.38 4.35 16.41
N PHE A 46 -4.48 4.42 17.40
CA PHE A 46 -3.39 3.44 17.52
C PHE A 46 -3.29 2.73 18.87
N ASP A 47 -3.90 3.23 19.95
CA ASP A 47 -3.83 2.55 21.25
C ASP A 47 -4.84 1.38 21.30
N PRO A 48 -4.40 0.12 21.33
CA PRO A 48 -5.29 -1.05 21.37
C PRO A 48 -6.22 -1.06 22.58
N TYR A 49 -5.80 -0.44 23.70
CA TYR A 49 -6.64 -0.30 24.88
C TYR A 49 -7.80 0.66 24.64
N VAL A 50 -7.54 1.80 23.98
CA VAL A 50 -8.59 2.78 23.65
C VAL A 50 -9.53 2.19 22.62
N ILE A 51 -8.99 1.56 21.57
CA ILE A 51 -9.77 0.90 20.52
C ILE A 51 -10.66 -0.20 21.12
N SER A 52 -10.11 -1.11 21.91
CA SER A 52 -10.90 -2.19 22.53
C SER A 52 -12.01 -1.68 23.45
N ARG A 53 -11.81 -0.53 24.12
CA ARG A 53 -12.83 0.09 24.95
C ARG A 53 -14.00 0.63 24.12
N GLU A 54 -13.74 1.15 22.93
CA GLU A 54 -14.75 1.73 22.04
C GLU A 54 -15.50 0.66 21.25
N TYR A 55 -14.79 -0.32 20.67
CA TYR A 55 -15.37 -1.26 19.71
C TYR A 55 -15.61 -2.67 20.24
N ASP A 56 -14.94 -3.09 21.32
CA ASP A 56 -15.00 -4.47 21.81
C ASP A 56 -15.05 -4.59 23.34
N GLN A 57 -15.92 -3.80 23.98
CA GLN A 57 -16.05 -3.79 25.44
C GLN A 57 -16.37 -5.20 26.01
N LYS A 58 -17.18 -5.99 25.29
CA LYS A 58 -17.52 -7.36 25.68
C LYS A 58 -16.31 -8.30 25.55
N GLY A 59 -15.61 -8.29 24.41
CA GLY A 59 -14.43 -9.11 24.21
C GLY A 59 -13.31 -8.77 25.19
N ARG A 60 -13.15 -7.49 25.52
CA ARG A 60 -12.22 -7.01 26.56
C ARG A 60 -12.53 -7.60 27.93
N GLN A 61 -13.80 -7.55 28.35
CA GLN A 61 -14.22 -8.13 29.64
C GLN A 61 -14.04 -9.66 29.66
N ALA A 62 -14.32 -10.34 28.55
CA ALA A 62 -14.12 -11.78 28.41
C ALA A 62 -12.63 -12.15 28.52
N HIS A 63 -11.74 -11.47 27.81
CA HIS A 63 -10.29 -11.72 27.89
C HIS A 63 -9.72 -11.40 29.26
N ALA A 64 -10.18 -10.31 29.90
CA ALA A 64 -9.76 -9.97 31.27
C ALA A 64 -10.16 -11.07 32.27
N SER A 65 -11.37 -11.63 32.12
CA SER A 65 -11.87 -12.74 32.94
C SER A 65 -11.08 -14.01 32.69
N GLU A 66 -10.79 -14.33 31.42
CA GLU A 66 -9.99 -15.50 31.05
C GLU A 66 -8.55 -15.39 31.58
N ILE A 67 -7.90 -14.25 31.41
CA ILE A 67 -6.56 -13.98 31.97
C ILE A 67 -6.55 -14.17 33.49
N THR A 68 -7.56 -13.65 34.18
CA THR A 68 -7.69 -13.79 35.63
C THR A 68 -7.85 -15.25 36.03
N ARG A 69 -8.70 -16.00 35.32
CA ARG A 69 -8.91 -17.42 35.54
C ARG A 69 -7.63 -18.23 35.32
N ARG A 70 -6.89 -17.99 34.24
CA ARG A 70 -5.61 -18.67 33.96
C ARG A 70 -4.54 -18.37 34.99
N ARG A 71 -4.48 -17.12 35.50
CA ARG A 71 -3.57 -16.77 36.60
C ARG A 71 -3.92 -17.53 37.88
N GLN A 72 -5.20 -17.64 38.22
CA GLN A 72 -5.66 -18.39 39.39
C GLN A 72 -5.37 -19.89 39.25
N GLU A 73 -5.65 -20.48 38.08
CA GLU A 73 -5.34 -21.87 37.74
C GLU A 73 -3.83 -22.16 37.89
N SER A 74 -3.00 -21.29 37.31
CA SER A 74 -1.53 -21.37 37.40
C SER A 74 -1.02 -21.22 38.83
N GLN A 75 -1.62 -20.34 39.62
CA GLN A 75 -1.22 -20.15 41.02
C GLN A 75 -1.62 -21.35 41.89
N SER A 76 -2.80 -21.92 41.67
CA SER A 76 -3.26 -23.13 42.37
C SER A 76 -2.33 -24.31 42.06
N LEU A 77 -2.05 -24.56 40.78
CA LEU A 77 -1.17 -25.65 40.37
C LEU A 77 0.26 -25.47 40.89
N ARG A 78 0.79 -24.24 40.96
CA ARG A 78 2.08 -23.98 41.63
C ARG A 78 2.06 -24.32 43.11
N ALA A 79 0.97 -24.03 43.81
CA ALA A 79 0.81 -24.40 45.21
C ALA A 79 0.74 -25.94 45.37
N ASP A 80 0.01 -26.61 44.49
CA ASP A 80 -0.11 -28.08 44.49
C ASP A 80 1.24 -28.76 44.17
N ILE A 81 1.98 -28.25 43.18
CA ILE A 81 3.35 -28.69 42.84
C ILE A 81 4.27 -28.53 44.05
N GLY A 82 4.31 -27.34 44.67
CA GLY A 82 5.14 -27.10 45.85
C GLY A 82 4.75 -27.98 47.04
N GLY A 83 3.45 -28.22 47.23
CA GLY A 83 2.94 -29.16 48.22
C GLY A 83 3.43 -30.59 47.97
N ARG A 84 3.40 -31.04 46.71
CA ARG A 84 3.83 -32.40 46.34
C ARG A 84 5.35 -32.57 46.39
N GLU A 85 6.11 -31.55 46.03
CA GLU A 85 7.58 -31.51 46.19
C GLU A 85 7.98 -31.65 47.67
N ASN A 86 7.30 -30.94 48.58
CA ASN A 86 7.53 -31.09 50.02
C ASN A 86 7.22 -32.51 50.53
N ILE A 87 6.13 -33.14 50.05
CA ILE A 87 5.81 -34.52 50.42
C ILE A 87 6.88 -35.50 49.90
N LEU A 88 7.34 -35.30 48.67
CA LEU A 88 8.40 -36.12 48.08
C LEU A 88 9.69 -36.02 48.90
N GLU A 89 10.08 -34.80 49.29
CA GLU A 89 11.25 -34.57 50.15
C GLU A 89 11.11 -35.27 51.51
N GLN A 90 9.93 -35.23 52.13
CA GLN A 90 9.66 -35.93 53.39
C GLN A 90 9.76 -37.46 53.26
N ILE A 91 9.21 -38.04 52.18
CA ILE A 91 9.28 -39.48 51.92
C ILE A 91 10.73 -39.90 51.68
N GLU A 92 11.48 -39.15 50.87
CA GLU A 92 12.89 -39.43 50.58
C GLU A 92 13.76 -39.32 51.86
N GLN A 93 13.50 -38.31 52.70
CA GLN A 93 14.17 -38.17 53.99
C GLN A 93 13.86 -39.36 54.92
N GLN A 94 12.60 -39.77 55.02
CA GLN A 94 12.19 -40.92 55.84
C GLN A 94 12.81 -42.22 55.34
N ALA A 95 12.83 -42.44 54.02
CA ALA A 95 13.44 -43.61 53.40
C ALA A 95 14.95 -43.67 53.66
N SER A 96 15.63 -42.52 53.64
CA SER A 96 17.06 -42.41 53.97
C SER A 96 17.33 -42.79 55.42
N VAL A 97 16.53 -42.29 56.37
CA VAL A 97 16.64 -42.63 57.80
C VAL A 97 16.44 -44.13 58.04
N LEU A 98 15.38 -44.73 57.45
CA LEU A 98 15.13 -46.16 57.59
C LEU A 98 16.23 -47.03 56.94
N SER A 99 16.79 -46.57 55.81
CA SER A 99 17.90 -47.26 55.15
C SER A 99 19.18 -47.24 56.01
N ALA A 100 19.49 -46.12 56.66
CA ALA A 100 20.60 -46.02 57.59
C ALA A 100 20.41 -46.94 58.81
N LEU A 101 19.20 -46.97 59.38
CA LEU A 101 18.86 -47.86 60.49
C LEU A 101 18.96 -49.34 60.09
N LYS A 102 18.48 -49.70 58.88
CA LYS A 102 18.63 -51.06 58.34
C LYS A 102 20.10 -51.45 58.18
N ALA A 103 20.96 -50.54 57.71
CA ALA A 103 22.39 -50.78 57.59
C ALA A 103 23.06 -51.02 58.95
N GLU A 104 22.70 -50.25 59.98
CA GLU A 104 23.17 -50.46 61.36
C GLU A 104 22.76 -51.84 61.89
N LYS A 105 21.51 -52.25 61.65
CA LYS A 105 20.99 -53.56 62.08
C LYS A 105 21.63 -54.72 61.33
N LEU A 106 21.94 -54.56 60.05
CA LEU A 106 22.69 -55.54 59.26
C LEU A 106 24.11 -55.75 59.81
N LEU A 107 24.81 -54.66 60.13
CA LEU A 107 26.13 -54.71 60.77
C LEU A 107 26.06 -55.41 62.14
N ALA A 108 25.04 -55.12 62.95
CA ALA A 108 24.84 -55.77 64.24
C ALA A 108 24.54 -57.27 64.11
N LEU A 109 23.77 -57.66 63.08
CA LEU A 109 23.50 -59.06 62.76
C LEU A 109 24.78 -59.78 62.31
N GLU A 110 25.56 -59.16 61.42
CA GLU A 110 26.84 -59.70 60.94
C GLU A 110 27.79 -59.97 62.11
N GLN A 111 28.03 -58.96 62.96
CA GLN A 111 28.85 -59.10 64.18
C GLN A 111 28.33 -60.20 65.12
N ARG A 112 27.01 -60.35 65.24
CA ARG A 112 26.40 -61.39 66.08
C ARG A 112 26.60 -62.79 65.51
N THR A 113 26.49 -62.93 64.19
CA THR A 113 26.66 -64.22 63.49
C THR A 113 28.11 -64.68 63.42
N GLU A 114 29.08 -63.76 63.50
CA GLU A 114 30.51 -64.11 63.62
C GLU A 114 30.88 -64.75 64.96
N HIS A 115 30.05 -64.60 66.00
CA HIS A 115 30.30 -65.16 67.31
C HIS A 115 30.24 -66.71 67.29
N ILE A 116 31.32 -67.38 67.72
CA ILE A 116 31.52 -68.85 67.62
C ILE A 116 30.31 -69.66 68.12
N LEU A 117 29.69 -69.21 69.21
CA LEU A 117 28.54 -69.86 69.85
C LEU A 117 27.26 -69.79 69.00
N VAL A 118 27.10 -68.76 68.17
CA VAL A 118 25.98 -68.62 67.22
C VAL A 118 26.24 -69.50 65.98
N ARG A 119 27.47 -69.54 65.46
CA ARG A 119 27.85 -70.42 64.34
C ARG A 119 27.68 -71.91 64.68
N LEU A 120 28.02 -72.31 65.91
CA LEU A 120 27.80 -73.68 66.39
C LEU A 120 26.29 -74.00 66.47
N LYS A 121 25.47 -73.06 66.95
CA LYS A 121 24.01 -73.22 67.02
C LYS A 121 23.39 -73.42 65.63
N ASP A 122 23.85 -72.69 64.61
CA ASP A 122 23.41 -72.87 63.22
C ASP A 122 23.78 -74.26 62.67
N ILE A 123 25.00 -74.75 62.94
CA ILE A 123 25.43 -76.10 62.52
C ILE A 123 24.54 -77.20 63.12
N PHE A 124 23.98 -76.98 64.31
CA PHE A 124 23.04 -77.90 64.97
C PHE A 124 21.57 -77.57 64.70
N ASN A 125 21.27 -76.63 63.80
CA ASN A 125 19.90 -76.20 63.45
C ASN A 125 19.11 -75.64 64.65
N ILE A 126 19.80 -75.03 65.63
CA ILE A 126 19.22 -74.38 66.82
C ILE A 126 19.21 -72.87 66.57
N LYS A 127 18.04 -72.24 66.48
CA LYS A 127 17.95 -70.79 66.21
C LYS A 127 18.48 -69.93 67.37
N ASP A 128 19.38 -68.98 67.09
CA ASP A 128 19.75 -67.95 68.06
C ASP A 128 18.66 -66.87 68.15
N LYS A 129 18.07 -66.72 69.34
CA LYS A 129 16.94 -65.82 69.57
C LYS A 129 17.27 -64.36 69.26
N SER A 130 18.51 -63.91 69.47
CA SER A 130 18.90 -62.51 69.22
C SER A 130 19.13 -62.24 67.73
N ALA A 131 19.74 -63.18 67.01
CA ALA A 131 19.87 -63.11 65.56
C ALA A 131 18.49 -63.12 64.87
N GLY A 132 17.57 -64.00 65.30
CA GLY A 132 16.21 -64.05 64.74
C GLY A 132 15.37 -62.78 65.00
N VAL A 133 15.61 -62.07 66.10
CA VAL A 133 14.99 -60.75 66.35
C VAL A 133 15.52 -59.70 65.37
N LEU A 134 16.84 -59.64 65.16
CA LEU A 134 17.46 -58.73 64.19
C LEU A 134 17.01 -59.02 62.75
N GLU A 135 16.90 -60.29 62.36
CA GLU A 135 16.35 -60.69 61.05
C GLU A 135 14.89 -60.23 60.88
N THR A 136 14.08 -60.34 61.94
CA THR A 136 12.68 -59.86 61.92
C THR A 136 12.61 -58.33 61.80
N GLU A 137 13.45 -57.60 62.54
CA GLU A 137 13.55 -56.13 62.45
C GLU A 137 14.02 -55.68 61.06
N ILE A 138 15.03 -56.33 60.48
CA ILE A 138 15.51 -56.06 59.11
C ILE A 138 14.41 -56.36 58.09
N GLY A 139 13.65 -57.45 58.27
CA GLY A 139 12.50 -57.78 57.43
C GLY A 139 11.43 -56.69 57.48
N SER A 140 11.06 -56.23 58.67
CA SER A 140 10.10 -55.13 58.86
C SER A 140 10.58 -53.82 58.21
N LEU A 141 11.84 -53.44 58.41
CA LEU A 141 12.43 -52.24 57.81
C LEU A 141 12.48 -52.35 56.28
N THR A 142 12.72 -53.55 55.73
CA THR A 142 12.73 -53.77 54.29
C THR A 142 11.36 -53.53 53.68
N THR A 143 10.30 -54.08 54.29
CA THR A 143 8.92 -53.86 53.83
C THR A 143 8.53 -52.38 53.93
N GLU A 144 8.96 -51.67 54.97
CA GLU A 144 8.65 -50.25 55.14
C GLU A 144 9.41 -49.37 54.13
N ILE A 145 10.67 -49.68 53.82
CA ILE A 145 11.43 -49.04 52.75
C ILE A 145 10.79 -49.31 51.38
N GLU A 146 10.41 -50.55 51.07
CA GLU A 146 9.73 -50.90 49.81
C GLU A 146 8.43 -50.10 49.64
N LYS A 147 7.65 -49.95 50.72
CA LYS A 147 6.44 -49.12 50.71
C LYS A 147 6.76 -47.65 50.42
N LEU A 148 7.78 -47.08 51.05
CA LEU A 148 8.19 -45.70 50.78
C LEU A 148 8.69 -45.53 49.35
N VAL A 149 9.42 -46.52 48.79
CA VAL A 149 9.86 -46.50 47.39
C VAL A 149 8.65 -46.46 46.43
N THR A 150 7.61 -47.25 46.67
CA THR A 150 6.37 -47.17 45.89
C THR A 150 5.71 -45.80 46.01
N GLN A 151 5.63 -45.24 47.21
CA GLN A 151 5.04 -43.91 47.43
C GLN A 151 5.86 -42.77 46.77
N THR A 152 7.18 -42.89 46.73
CA THR A 152 8.07 -41.96 46.02
C THR A 152 7.78 -41.99 44.52
N GLU A 153 7.63 -43.17 43.93
CA GLU A 153 7.37 -43.29 42.49
C GLU A 153 5.98 -42.73 42.12
N GLU A 154 4.96 -43.05 42.91
CA GLU A 154 3.61 -42.46 42.76
C GLU A 154 3.66 -40.93 42.87
N ALA A 155 4.39 -40.38 43.84
CA ALA A 155 4.55 -38.94 44.01
C ALA A 155 5.28 -38.28 42.83
N ARG A 156 6.28 -38.95 42.24
CA ARG A 156 6.99 -38.46 41.06
C ARG A 156 6.11 -38.43 39.82
N VAL A 157 5.28 -39.47 39.62
CA VAL A 157 4.32 -39.52 38.51
C VAL A 157 3.30 -38.39 38.64
N GLU A 158 2.71 -38.21 39.82
CA GLU A 158 1.76 -37.11 40.06
C GLU A 158 2.41 -35.73 39.87
N LEU A 159 3.62 -35.53 40.38
CA LEU A 159 4.36 -34.29 40.20
C LEU A 159 4.65 -34.00 38.73
N ALA A 160 5.01 -35.02 37.95
CA ALA A 160 5.21 -34.89 36.50
C ALA A 160 3.90 -34.50 35.79
N MET A 161 2.77 -35.10 36.16
CA MET A 161 1.46 -34.74 35.62
C MET A 161 1.07 -33.29 35.94
N LEU A 162 1.28 -32.84 37.18
CA LEU A 162 1.00 -31.46 37.59
C LEU A 162 1.91 -30.45 36.87
N LYS A 163 3.20 -30.77 36.70
CA LYS A 163 4.13 -29.94 35.92
C LYS A 163 3.73 -29.86 34.45
N GLN A 164 3.31 -30.97 33.85
CA GLN A 164 2.79 -30.99 32.48
C GLN A 164 1.51 -30.14 32.34
N GLN A 165 0.58 -30.24 33.30
CA GLN A 165 -0.62 -29.41 33.34
C GLN A 165 -0.27 -27.92 33.45
N GLN A 166 0.68 -27.57 34.31
CA GLN A 166 1.17 -26.21 34.47
C GLN A 166 1.77 -25.63 33.19
N GLU A 167 2.53 -26.43 32.44
CA GLU A 167 3.09 -26.04 31.13
C GLU A 167 2.02 -25.87 30.05
N SER A 168 0.89 -26.58 30.16
CA SER A 168 -0.22 -26.48 29.21
C SER A 168 -1.09 -25.23 29.39
N ILE A 169 -0.95 -24.51 30.51
CA ILE A 169 -1.70 -23.27 30.75
C ILE A 169 -1.15 -22.17 29.83
N PRO A 170 -1.98 -21.54 28.98
CA PRO A 170 -1.53 -20.46 28.12
C PRO A 170 -0.99 -19.28 28.92
N ASP A 171 0.11 -18.69 28.43
CA ASP A 171 0.70 -17.50 29.04
C ASP A 171 -0.28 -16.31 28.97
N PRO A 172 -0.70 -15.74 30.11
CA PRO A 172 -1.59 -14.59 30.14
C PRO A 172 -1.07 -13.38 29.37
N LYS A 173 0.26 -13.21 29.26
CA LYS A 173 0.85 -12.11 28.48
C LYS A 173 0.58 -12.31 27.00
N LYS A 174 0.81 -13.53 26.48
CA LYS A 174 0.54 -13.89 25.08
C LYS A 174 -0.94 -13.78 24.73
N LEU A 175 -1.84 -14.13 25.67
CA LEU A 175 -3.28 -13.94 25.48
C LEU A 175 -3.66 -12.46 25.33
N LEU A 176 -3.00 -11.57 26.09
CA LEU A 176 -3.23 -10.13 26.00
C LEU A 176 -2.63 -9.55 24.72
N GLU A 177 -1.41 -9.95 24.35
CA GLU A 177 -0.75 -9.55 23.11
C GLU A 177 -1.62 -9.93 21.89
N ALA A 178 -2.06 -11.18 21.79
CA ALA A 178 -2.94 -11.64 20.72
C ALA A 178 -4.28 -10.88 20.67
N TYR A 179 -4.83 -10.50 21.83
CA TYR A 179 -6.04 -9.69 21.89
C TYR A 179 -5.82 -8.28 21.34
N TYR A 180 -4.69 -7.64 21.67
CA TYR A 180 -4.37 -6.30 21.20
C TYR A 180 -3.94 -6.27 19.73
N GLU A 181 -3.25 -7.30 19.23
CA GLU A 181 -2.97 -7.46 17.79
C GLU A 181 -4.26 -7.45 16.97
N LYS A 182 -5.34 -8.07 17.47
CA LYS A 182 -6.66 -8.01 16.82
C LYS A 182 -7.23 -6.58 16.75
N MET A 183 -6.94 -5.74 17.74
CA MET A 183 -7.45 -4.36 17.77
C MET A 183 -6.78 -3.47 16.72
N GLU A 184 -5.55 -3.80 16.32
CA GLU A 184 -4.81 -3.07 15.28
C GLU A 184 -5.45 -3.18 13.88
N THR A 185 -6.40 -4.10 13.69
CA THR A 185 -7.10 -4.29 12.41
C THR A 185 -8.61 -4.07 12.52
N VAL A 186 -9.09 -3.43 13.58
CA VAL A 186 -10.50 -3.06 13.71
C VAL A 186 -10.79 -1.91 12.74
N PRO A 187 -11.69 -2.08 11.75
CA PRO A 187 -11.94 -1.06 10.73
C PRO A 187 -12.50 0.23 11.33
N LEU A 188 -12.12 1.36 10.74
CA LEU A 188 -12.76 2.64 11.02
C LEU A 188 -14.13 2.70 10.34
N THR A 189 -15.11 3.32 10.98
CA THR A 189 -16.41 3.60 10.35
C THR A 189 -16.31 4.78 9.37
N ASN A 190 -17.23 4.89 8.42
CA ASN A 190 -17.22 6.01 7.46
C ASN A 190 -17.39 7.40 8.08
N ALA A 191 -17.99 7.51 9.28
CA ALA A 191 -18.01 8.77 10.02
C ALA A 191 -16.62 9.13 10.56
N GLU A 192 -15.89 8.12 11.03
CA GLU A 192 -14.53 8.28 11.57
C GLU A 192 -13.52 8.51 10.46
N LYS A 193 -13.68 7.85 9.31
CA LYS A 193 -12.85 8.12 8.13
C LYS A 193 -12.95 9.61 7.73
N ARG A 194 -14.17 10.18 7.71
CA ARG A 194 -14.38 11.61 7.45
C ARG A 194 -13.71 12.51 8.50
N GLU A 195 -13.80 12.15 9.78
CA GLU A 195 -13.25 12.94 10.90
C GLU A 195 -11.72 12.86 11.02
N LEU A 196 -11.16 11.66 10.84
CA LEU A 196 -9.79 11.31 11.22
C LEU A 196 -8.82 11.24 10.03
N LEU A 197 -9.29 11.11 8.79
CA LEU A 197 -8.45 11.10 7.59
C LEU A 197 -8.30 12.49 6.95
N ARG A 198 -8.41 13.54 7.75
CA ARG A 198 -8.24 14.91 7.27
C ARG A 198 -6.76 15.20 6.96
N PRO A 199 -6.44 16.01 5.93
CA PRO A 199 -5.06 16.31 5.53
C PRO A 199 -4.15 16.75 6.69
N GLU A 200 -4.64 17.62 7.57
CA GLU A 200 -3.90 18.15 8.71
C GLU A 200 -3.55 17.08 9.76
N ILE A 201 -4.30 15.98 9.83
CA ILE A 201 -4.01 14.84 10.71
C ILE A 201 -2.96 13.95 10.06
N LEU A 202 -3.15 13.62 8.77
CA LEU A 202 -2.32 12.67 8.04
C LEU A 202 -0.86 13.17 7.88
N ALA A 203 -0.67 14.48 7.70
CA ALA A 203 0.65 15.09 7.61
C ALA A 203 1.45 15.06 8.94
N GLU A 204 0.77 14.86 10.07
CA GLU A 204 1.38 14.79 11.42
C GLU A 204 1.76 13.36 11.84
N LEU A 205 1.33 12.35 11.08
CA LEU A 205 1.68 10.96 11.35
C LEU A 205 3.12 10.65 10.94
N SER A 206 3.83 9.79 11.67
CA SER A 206 5.03 9.13 11.14
C SER A 206 4.65 8.13 10.04
N THR A 207 5.62 7.67 9.26
CA THR A 207 5.41 6.63 8.26
C THR A 207 4.83 5.35 8.90
N GLU A 208 5.34 4.95 10.07
CA GLU A 208 4.86 3.78 10.81
C GLU A 208 3.43 3.95 11.31
N GLU A 209 3.09 5.14 11.80
CA GLU A 209 1.72 5.49 12.21
C GLU A 209 0.76 5.49 11.02
N TYR A 210 1.20 6.00 9.85
CA TYR A 210 0.40 5.97 8.62
C TYR A 210 0.17 4.54 8.13
N ILE A 211 1.19 3.68 8.19
CA ILE A 211 1.05 2.24 7.87
C ILE A 211 0.10 1.55 8.85
N ALA A 212 0.21 1.84 10.15
CA ALA A 212 -0.69 1.31 11.17
C ALA A 212 -2.13 1.79 10.95
N LEU A 213 -2.33 3.03 10.50
CA LEU A 213 -3.63 3.56 10.12
C LEU A 213 -4.21 2.75 8.95
N TRP A 214 -3.41 2.48 7.92
CA TRP A 214 -3.88 1.72 6.75
C TRP A 214 -4.28 0.28 7.09
N ARG A 215 -3.70 -0.36 8.12
CA ARG A 215 -4.18 -1.67 8.61
C ARG A 215 -5.65 -1.66 9.06
N ARG A 216 -6.19 -0.48 9.39
CA ARG A 216 -7.58 -0.24 9.82
C ARG A 216 -8.48 0.34 8.72
N LEU A 217 -7.98 0.45 7.49
CA LEU A 217 -8.72 0.92 6.31
C LEU A 217 -8.87 -0.22 5.28
N ASN A 218 -9.62 0.03 4.21
CA ASN A 218 -9.68 -0.91 3.10
C ASN A 218 -8.30 -1.01 2.42
N PRO A 219 -7.94 -2.19 1.86
CA PRO A 219 -6.65 -2.38 1.19
C PRO A 219 -6.56 -1.64 -0.15
N HIS A 220 -7.66 -1.05 -0.62
CA HIS A 220 -7.71 -0.40 -1.91
C HIS A 220 -6.95 0.93 -1.91
N PHE A 221 -6.43 1.31 -3.06
CA PHE A 221 -5.53 2.42 -3.28
C PHE A 221 -5.76 3.06 -4.64
N LEU A 222 -5.44 4.35 -4.66
CA LEU A 222 -5.33 5.20 -5.83
C LEU A 222 -3.87 5.65 -5.95
N SER A 223 -3.34 5.63 -7.16
CA SER A 223 -1.96 6.04 -7.43
C SER A 223 -1.86 7.04 -8.55
N HIS A 224 -0.84 7.88 -8.47
CA HIS A 224 -0.50 8.87 -9.48
C HIS A 224 0.99 8.77 -9.77
N VAL A 225 1.34 8.26 -10.94
CA VAL A 225 2.73 8.19 -11.40
C VAL A 225 3.16 9.53 -11.98
N THR A 226 4.39 9.94 -11.67
CA THR A 226 5.01 11.15 -12.21
C THR A 226 6.05 10.77 -13.24
N ARG A 227 6.28 11.67 -14.20
CA ARG A 227 7.40 11.52 -15.14
C ARG A 227 8.64 12.13 -14.53
N GLN A 228 9.56 11.30 -14.08
CA GLN A 228 10.90 11.70 -13.67
C GLN A 228 11.93 11.01 -14.56
N GLY A 229 12.93 11.77 -15.04
CA GLY A 229 13.89 11.26 -16.01
C GLY A 229 13.35 11.29 -17.44
N PHE A 230 13.89 10.44 -18.31
CA PHE A 230 13.43 10.39 -19.70
C PHE A 230 12.21 9.50 -19.86
N ARG A 231 11.26 9.96 -20.68
CA ARG A 231 10.17 9.09 -21.09
C ARG A 231 10.64 8.03 -22.08
N ASP A 232 10.89 6.82 -21.62
CA ASP A 232 11.56 5.77 -22.43
C ASP A 232 10.60 4.77 -23.07
N HIS A 233 9.31 4.84 -22.75
CA HIS A 233 8.33 3.90 -23.25
C HIS A 233 7.06 4.55 -23.75
N ASN A 234 6.50 3.89 -24.76
CA ASN A 234 5.22 4.25 -25.36
C ASN A 234 4.11 3.35 -24.83
N ALA A 235 2.91 3.92 -24.70
CA ALA A 235 1.71 3.20 -24.26
C ALA A 235 0.69 3.07 -25.39
N MET A 236 0.11 4.19 -25.83
CA MET A 236 -0.94 4.27 -26.85
C MET A 236 -0.89 5.63 -27.54
N VAL A 237 -1.38 5.74 -28.78
CA VAL A 237 -1.30 6.94 -29.64
C VAL A 237 -1.64 8.26 -28.92
N TYR A 238 -2.68 8.27 -28.08
CA TYR A 238 -3.13 9.48 -27.37
C TYR A 238 -2.38 9.75 -26.05
N HIS A 239 -1.63 8.77 -25.56
CA HIS A 239 -0.87 8.85 -24.31
C HIS A 239 0.64 8.87 -24.54
N SER A 240 1.13 9.00 -25.77
CA SER A 240 2.57 9.00 -26.13
C SER A 240 3.29 10.35 -25.99
N ALA A 241 2.59 11.43 -25.59
CA ALA A 241 3.16 12.77 -25.57
C ALA A 241 4.43 12.87 -24.70
N GLY A 242 5.49 13.49 -25.21
CA GLY A 242 6.76 13.64 -24.50
C GLY A 242 7.65 12.40 -24.51
N LEU A 243 7.43 11.44 -25.41
CA LEU A 243 8.37 10.33 -25.62
C LEU A 243 9.78 10.86 -25.89
N GLN A 244 10.78 10.35 -25.18
CA GLN A 244 12.19 10.77 -25.19
C GLN A 244 12.48 12.17 -24.62
N GLU A 245 11.48 12.86 -24.10
CA GLU A 245 11.69 14.12 -23.39
C GLU A 245 12.11 13.84 -21.94
N PHE A 246 12.99 14.70 -21.43
CA PHE A 246 13.37 14.70 -20.02
C PHE A 246 12.32 15.44 -19.21
N HIS A 247 11.89 14.85 -18.10
CA HIS A 247 10.88 15.43 -17.21
C HIS A 247 11.38 15.43 -15.75
N ASP A 248 11.08 16.53 -15.06
CA ASP A 248 11.34 16.72 -13.62
C ASP A 248 10.02 16.71 -12.83
N GLY A 249 9.10 15.80 -13.16
CA GLY A 249 7.73 15.80 -12.65
C GLY A 249 7.65 15.70 -11.13
N LEU A 250 8.40 14.76 -10.53
CA LEU A 250 8.43 14.65 -9.07
C LEU A 250 9.06 15.90 -8.44
N VAL A 251 10.25 16.30 -8.92
CA VAL A 251 10.94 17.49 -8.42
C VAL A 251 10.05 18.74 -8.49
N SER A 252 9.31 18.91 -9.59
CA SER A 252 8.38 20.03 -9.79
C SER A 252 7.26 20.02 -8.75
N VAL A 253 6.67 18.86 -8.46
CA VAL A 253 5.64 18.72 -7.41
C VAL A 253 6.21 19.02 -6.02
N LEU A 254 7.42 18.54 -5.72
CA LEU A 254 8.06 18.76 -4.42
C LEU A 254 8.45 20.23 -4.19
N GLN A 255 8.91 20.92 -5.24
CA GLN A 255 9.18 22.36 -5.21
C GLN A 255 7.91 23.20 -5.11
N ASP A 256 6.82 22.71 -5.67
CA ASP A 256 5.50 23.33 -5.64
C ASP A 256 4.72 22.96 -4.37
N GLU A 257 5.31 23.28 -3.23
CA GLU A 257 4.71 23.13 -1.89
C GLU A 257 4.32 21.69 -1.54
N LYS A 258 4.86 20.69 -2.25
CA LYS A 258 4.45 19.29 -2.15
C LYS A 258 2.95 19.10 -2.41
N ILE A 259 2.43 19.79 -3.43
CA ILE A 259 1.02 19.70 -3.83
C ILE A 259 0.93 19.10 -5.23
N LEU A 260 0.23 17.97 -5.35
CA LEU A 260 -0.14 17.40 -6.62
C LEU A 260 -1.32 18.17 -7.22
N ARG A 261 -1.05 18.95 -8.26
CA ARG A 261 -2.02 19.90 -8.84
C ARG A 261 -2.74 19.34 -10.06
N PRO A 262 -4.01 19.77 -10.29
CA PRO A 262 -4.73 19.43 -11.51
C PRO A 262 -4.16 20.17 -12.73
N PRO A 263 -4.42 19.69 -13.97
CA PRO A 263 -3.92 20.30 -15.20
C PRO A 263 -4.21 21.80 -15.33
N ILE A 264 -5.37 22.28 -14.90
CA ILE A 264 -5.76 23.69 -14.97
C ILE A 264 -4.80 24.60 -14.18
N ALA A 265 -4.24 24.09 -13.08
CA ALA A 265 -3.33 24.87 -12.24
C ALA A 265 -1.89 24.85 -12.77
N VAL A 266 -1.46 23.76 -13.42
CA VAL A 266 -0.07 23.60 -13.89
C VAL A 266 0.09 24.02 -15.35
N ARG A 267 -0.75 23.50 -16.25
CA ARG A 267 -0.65 23.72 -17.70
C ARG A 267 -1.25 25.05 -18.11
N GLU A 268 -2.42 25.39 -17.56
CA GLU A 268 -3.14 26.63 -17.92
C GLU A 268 -2.72 27.83 -17.04
N GLY A 269 -1.87 27.61 -16.04
CA GLY A 269 -1.36 28.68 -15.16
C GLY A 269 -2.38 29.25 -14.17
N LEU A 270 -3.55 28.63 -14.01
CA LEU A 270 -4.66 29.13 -13.21
C LEU A 270 -4.60 28.64 -11.74
N ARG A 271 -3.47 28.86 -11.07
CA ARG A 271 -3.27 28.42 -9.66
C ARG A 271 -4.08 29.23 -8.66
N SER A 272 -3.99 30.56 -8.72
CA SER A 272 -4.68 31.50 -7.83
C SER A 272 -6.02 31.96 -8.40
N ARG A 273 -6.23 31.79 -9.72
CA ARG A 273 -7.39 32.31 -10.48
C ARG A 273 -7.68 33.80 -10.25
N ASP A 274 -6.70 34.56 -9.78
CA ASP A 274 -6.81 36.01 -9.70
C ASP A 274 -6.81 36.65 -11.09
N GLU A 275 -7.18 37.93 -11.18
CA GLU A 275 -7.28 38.64 -12.46
C GLU A 275 -5.99 38.58 -13.28
N THR A 276 -4.81 38.55 -12.63
CA THR A 276 -3.52 38.50 -13.33
C THR A 276 -3.31 37.14 -13.97
N ALA A 277 -3.57 36.05 -13.22
CA ALA A 277 -3.46 34.69 -13.72
C ALA A 277 -4.48 34.43 -14.84
N VAL A 278 -5.74 34.88 -14.67
CA VAL A 278 -6.78 34.73 -15.68
C VAL A 278 -6.43 35.54 -16.93
N ARG A 279 -5.94 36.78 -16.80
CA ARG A 279 -5.52 37.58 -17.95
C ARG A 279 -4.44 36.86 -18.74
N LYS A 280 -3.40 36.35 -18.06
CA LYS A 280 -2.33 35.58 -18.70
C LYS A 280 -2.84 34.34 -19.43
N PHE A 281 -3.79 33.61 -18.83
CA PHE A 281 -4.43 32.47 -19.48
C PHE A 281 -5.15 32.84 -20.79
N LEU A 282 -5.70 34.06 -20.88
CA LEU A 282 -6.41 34.54 -22.06
C LEU A 282 -5.48 35.15 -23.14
N GLU A 283 -4.26 35.56 -22.78
CA GLU A 283 -3.37 36.39 -23.62
C GLU A 283 -2.99 35.73 -24.96
N ASP A 284 -2.67 34.44 -24.96
CA ASP A 284 -2.06 33.78 -26.12
C ASP A 284 -3.05 33.49 -27.26
N TRP A 285 -4.34 33.35 -26.96
CA TRP A 285 -5.34 32.96 -27.96
C TRP A 285 -6.66 33.72 -27.89
N VAL A 286 -7.21 33.91 -26.69
CA VAL A 286 -8.52 34.54 -26.51
C VAL A 286 -8.46 36.02 -26.81
N LEU A 287 -7.50 36.75 -26.22
CA LEU A 287 -7.34 38.20 -26.42
C LEU A 287 -6.75 38.55 -27.80
N GLN A 288 -6.35 37.55 -28.59
CA GLN A 288 -5.94 37.72 -29.98
C GLN A 288 -7.13 37.63 -30.96
N ALA A 289 -8.38 37.65 -30.48
CA ALA A 289 -9.56 37.66 -31.34
C ALA A 289 -9.80 39.03 -31.96
N GLU A 290 -10.57 39.09 -33.06
CA GLU A 290 -10.83 40.35 -33.76
C GLU A 290 -11.74 41.28 -32.96
N ASN A 291 -12.63 40.72 -32.14
CA ASN A 291 -13.64 41.44 -31.37
C ASN A 291 -14.02 40.71 -30.07
N GLU A 292 -14.81 41.39 -29.24
CA GLU A 292 -15.25 40.91 -27.92
C GLU A 292 -16.08 39.62 -28.02
N GLU A 293 -17.00 39.54 -28.99
CA GLU A 293 -17.84 38.36 -29.20
C GLU A 293 -17.02 37.13 -29.58
N GLU A 294 -16.09 37.27 -30.53
CA GLU A 294 -15.19 36.18 -30.93
C GLU A 294 -14.26 35.76 -29.77
N ALA A 295 -13.78 36.70 -28.96
CA ALA A 295 -12.99 36.38 -27.76
C ALA A 295 -13.80 35.53 -26.77
N LYS A 296 -15.07 35.89 -26.53
CA LYS A 296 -15.98 35.10 -25.67
C LYS A 296 -16.23 33.70 -26.23
N GLU A 297 -16.40 33.56 -27.55
CA GLU A 297 -16.53 32.24 -28.20
C GLU A 297 -15.26 31.39 -28.09
N ARG A 298 -14.06 31.99 -28.25
CA ARG A 298 -12.78 31.29 -28.06
C ARG A 298 -12.61 30.82 -26.62
N PHE A 299 -13.00 31.64 -25.65
CA PHE A 299 -12.96 31.28 -24.24
C PHE A 299 -13.94 30.15 -23.89
N ASP A 300 -15.17 30.20 -24.41
CA ASP A 300 -16.13 29.10 -24.26
C ASP A 300 -15.57 27.78 -24.83
N ALA A 301 -14.95 27.85 -26.01
CA ALA A 301 -14.25 26.70 -26.60
C ALA A 301 -13.09 26.18 -25.73
N LEU A 302 -12.37 27.07 -25.02
CA LEU A 302 -11.33 26.64 -24.06
C LEU A 302 -11.92 25.81 -22.92
N LEU A 303 -13.11 26.15 -22.42
CA LEU A 303 -13.71 25.46 -21.27
C LEU A 303 -14.52 24.21 -21.66
N HIS A 304 -15.02 24.13 -22.90
CA HIS A 304 -16.02 23.12 -23.27
C HIS A 304 -15.60 22.17 -24.40
N LYS A 305 -14.69 22.58 -25.29
CA LYS A 305 -14.37 21.77 -26.49
C LYS A 305 -13.27 20.74 -26.20
N SER A 306 -13.65 19.47 -26.03
CA SER A 306 -12.73 18.32 -25.89
C SER A 306 -13.02 17.22 -26.91
N LEU A 307 -11.99 16.45 -27.26
CA LEU A 307 -12.11 15.20 -28.01
C LEU A 307 -12.15 13.97 -27.08
N ALA A 308 -11.96 14.17 -25.77
CA ALA A 308 -12.05 13.13 -24.76
C ALA A 308 -13.52 12.86 -24.37
N THR A 309 -13.75 11.71 -23.74
CA THR A 309 -15.08 11.32 -23.23
C THR A 309 -15.54 12.23 -22.08
N ALA A 310 -14.60 12.67 -21.23
CA ALA A 310 -14.90 13.56 -20.12
C ALA A 310 -15.08 15.03 -20.58
N PRO A 311 -15.99 15.79 -19.95
CA PRO A 311 -16.13 17.23 -20.20
C PRO A 311 -14.83 17.97 -19.81
N LYS A 312 -14.42 18.92 -20.66
CA LYS A 312 -13.09 19.55 -20.58
C LYS A 312 -12.81 20.24 -19.25
N TYR A 313 -13.71 21.09 -18.77
CA TYR A 313 -13.49 21.82 -17.52
C TYR A 313 -13.39 20.89 -16.30
N PRO A 314 -14.34 19.95 -16.06
CA PRO A 314 -14.19 18.94 -15.02
C PRO A 314 -12.90 18.12 -15.15
N ASP A 315 -12.50 17.77 -16.37
CA ASP A 315 -11.27 17.02 -16.64
C ASP A 315 -10.01 17.78 -16.21
N GLN A 316 -9.90 19.06 -16.61
CA GLN A 316 -8.74 19.89 -16.31
C GLN A 316 -8.66 20.30 -14.83
N THR A 317 -9.77 20.26 -14.09
CA THR A 317 -9.83 20.70 -12.68
C THR A 317 -9.64 19.58 -11.67
N ALA A 318 -9.66 18.32 -12.11
CA ALA A 318 -9.40 17.16 -11.28
C ALA A 318 -7.92 16.74 -11.32
N VAL A 319 -7.47 16.10 -10.24
CA VAL A 319 -6.28 15.26 -10.26
C VAL A 319 -6.71 13.85 -10.67
N HIS A 320 -5.98 13.24 -11.60
CA HIS A 320 -6.31 11.93 -12.15
C HIS A 320 -5.50 10.84 -11.44
N PHE A 321 -6.17 9.77 -11.01
CA PHE A 321 -5.53 8.65 -10.34
C PHE A 321 -5.87 7.33 -11.03
N ALA A 322 -4.93 6.40 -11.04
CA ALA A 322 -5.16 5.03 -11.43
C ALA A 322 -5.62 4.21 -10.22
N THR A 323 -6.59 3.31 -10.42
CA THR A 323 -7.15 2.46 -9.37
C THR A 323 -6.47 1.11 -9.34
N GLN A 324 -5.94 0.71 -8.17
CA GLN A 324 -5.33 -0.61 -7.94
C GLN A 324 -4.13 -0.96 -8.82
N ILE A 325 -3.60 0.00 -9.59
CA ILE A 325 -2.38 -0.10 -10.40
C ILE A 325 -1.69 1.27 -10.45
N VAL A 326 -0.37 1.28 -10.60
CA VAL A 326 0.40 2.54 -10.78
C VAL A 326 0.18 3.15 -12.17
N ALA A 327 -0.13 2.32 -13.17
CA ALA A 327 -0.26 2.71 -14.57
C ALA A 327 1.02 3.40 -15.12
N ASP A 328 2.18 3.00 -14.60
CA ASP A 328 3.51 3.44 -15.02
C ASP A 328 3.71 3.25 -16.52
N GLY A 329 3.38 2.08 -17.07
CA GLY A 329 3.46 1.83 -18.51
C GLY A 329 2.64 2.78 -19.40
N TYR A 330 1.68 3.54 -18.84
CA TYR A 330 0.86 4.52 -19.55
C TYR A 330 1.31 5.96 -19.34
N TYR A 331 1.58 6.31 -18.09
CA TYR A 331 1.75 7.70 -17.66
C TYR A 331 3.15 7.99 -17.09
N GLY A 332 3.92 6.94 -16.82
CA GLY A 332 5.25 6.97 -16.26
C GLY A 332 6.30 7.59 -17.17
N GLY A 333 7.47 7.80 -16.56
CA GLY A 333 8.63 8.37 -17.22
C GLY A 333 9.55 7.26 -17.70
N GLU A 334 10.38 6.80 -16.78
CA GLU A 334 11.51 5.96 -17.07
C GLU A 334 11.33 4.59 -16.43
N ARG A 335 11.30 3.52 -17.23
CA ARG A 335 11.07 2.16 -16.73
C ARG A 335 12.05 1.84 -15.62
N SER A 336 11.59 1.09 -14.62
CA SER A 336 12.41 0.72 -13.45
C SER A 336 12.92 1.92 -12.63
N ASN A 337 12.65 3.17 -13.00
CA ASN A 337 13.00 4.38 -12.27
C ASN A 337 11.76 5.24 -11.98
N GLU A 338 10.59 4.60 -11.89
CA GLU A 338 9.30 5.27 -11.74
C GLU A 338 9.14 5.88 -10.34
N ALA A 339 8.63 7.11 -10.30
CA ALA A 339 8.30 7.79 -9.06
C ALA A 339 6.79 8.03 -9.01
N PHE A 340 6.13 7.57 -7.94
CA PHE A 340 4.68 7.66 -7.84
C PHE A 340 4.18 7.96 -6.43
N PHE A 341 2.98 8.53 -6.39
CA PHE A 341 2.21 8.78 -5.18
C PHE A 341 1.17 7.69 -4.99
N LEU A 342 0.98 7.26 -3.74
CA LEU A 342 0.04 6.23 -3.33
C LEU A 342 -0.84 6.73 -2.20
N TYR A 343 -2.15 6.65 -2.38
CA TYR A 343 -3.12 7.01 -1.35
C TYR A 343 -4.06 5.82 -1.11
N PRO A 344 -4.31 5.41 0.15
CA PRO A 344 -5.44 4.54 0.46
C PRO A 344 -6.71 5.17 -0.10
N SER A 345 -7.57 4.38 -0.75
CA SER A 345 -8.77 4.93 -1.39
C SER A 345 -9.64 5.66 -0.38
N ASP A 346 -9.82 5.10 0.83
CA ASP A 346 -10.54 5.72 1.94
C ASP A 346 -10.06 7.14 2.28
N VAL A 347 -8.76 7.43 2.14
CA VAL A 347 -8.21 8.77 2.41
C VAL A 347 -8.75 9.77 1.41
N LEU A 348 -8.67 9.48 0.10
CA LEU A 348 -9.13 10.43 -0.92
C LEU A 348 -10.65 10.54 -0.94
N VAL A 349 -11.38 9.41 -0.96
CA VAL A 349 -12.84 9.43 -1.18
C VAL A 349 -13.64 9.91 0.03
N SER A 350 -13.05 9.85 1.24
CA SER A 350 -13.71 10.40 2.43
C SER A 350 -13.68 11.92 2.46
N GLN A 351 -12.68 12.53 1.82
CA GLN A 351 -12.47 13.98 1.85
C GLN A 351 -13.01 14.64 0.57
N HIS A 352 -12.69 14.08 -0.60
CA HIS A 352 -12.89 14.71 -1.91
C HIS A 352 -14.13 14.20 -2.66
N GLN A 353 -14.62 15.02 -3.60
CA GLN A 353 -15.56 14.54 -4.61
C GLN A 353 -14.78 13.76 -5.67
N PHE A 354 -15.39 12.71 -6.24
CA PHE A 354 -14.72 11.88 -7.23
C PHE A 354 -15.66 11.35 -8.32
N ALA A 355 -15.10 10.99 -9.47
CA ALA A 355 -15.79 10.32 -10.56
C ALA A 355 -14.85 9.32 -11.25
N PHE A 356 -15.44 8.33 -11.92
CA PHE A 356 -14.71 7.39 -12.78
C PHE A 356 -14.88 7.81 -14.25
N ASN A 357 -13.78 7.81 -15.02
CA ASN A 357 -13.87 7.91 -16.49
C ASN A 357 -14.45 6.63 -17.11
N GLY A 358 -14.11 5.50 -16.49
CA GLY A 358 -14.44 4.16 -16.96
C GLY A 358 -15.91 3.79 -16.73
N TRP A 359 -16.34 2.75 -17.43
CA TRP A 359 -17.67 2.15 -17.23
C TRP A 359 -17.77 1.45 -15.88
N GLU A 360 -16.64 0.98 -15.34
CA GLU A 360 -16.55 0.35 -14.03
C GLU A 360 -16.41 1.41 -12.94
N LYS A 361 -17.27 1.33 -11.92
CA LYS A 361 -17.31 2.29 -10.80
C LYS A 361 -16.90 1.56 -9.54
N ASP A 362 -15.61 1.30 -9.43
CA ASP A 362 -15.08 0.29 -8.52
C ASP A 362 -13.66 0.62 -8.06
N PHE A 363 -13.49 0.79 -6.74
CA PHE A 363 -12.16 0.93 -6.12
C PHE A 363 -11.50 -0.41 -5.82
N THR A 364 -12.25 -1.52 -5.87
CA THR A 364 -11.80 -2.81 -5.36
C THR A 364 -10.91 -3.59 -6.33
N GLN A 365 -10.87 -3.16 -7.58
CA GLN A 365 -10.13 -3.80 -8.66
C GLN A 365 -9.61 -2.77 -9.67
N PRO A 366 -8.58 -3.11 -10.46
CA PRO A 366 -8.16 -2.28 -11.58
C PRO A 366 -9.30 -2.10 -12.59
N GLN A 367 -9.39 -0.91 -13.16
CA GLN A 367 -10.32 -0.62 -14.24
C GLN A 367 -9.97 -1.47 -15.48
N SER A 368 -10.94 -2.20 -16.02
CA SER A 368 -10.73 -3.07 -17.17
C SER A 368 -10.38 -2.32 -18.44
N GLU A 369 -10.93 -1.11 -18.60
CA GLU A 369 -10.65 -0.23 -19.73
C GLU A 369 -9.40 0.61 -19.44
N THR A 370 -8.27 0.15 -19.97
CA THR A 370 -6.97 0.79 -19.72
C THR A 370 -6.81 2.13 -20.43
N LYS A 371 -7.66 2.47 -21.41
CA LYS A 371 -7.63 3.79 -22.08
C LYS A 371 -8.23 4.91 -21.26
N TRP A 372 -9.19 4.58 -20.39
CA TRP A 372 -10.01 5.52 -19.62
C TRP A 372 -10.13 5.02 -18.18
N ASN A 373 -9.00 4.69 -17.58
CA ASN A 373 -8.92 4.08 -16.24
C ASN A 373 -8.81 5.11 -15.11
N ASP A 374 -8.98 6.40 -15.42
CA ASP A 374 -8.78 7.48 -14.46
C ASP A 374 -9.95 7.58 -13.48
N VAL A 375 -9.58 7.82 -12.22
CA VAL A 375 -10.45 8.38 -11.20
C VAL A 375 -10.13 9.86 -11.07
N PHE A 376 -11.12 10.68 -11.36
CA PHE A 376 -11.10 12.12 -11.18
C PHE A 376 -11.32 12.42 -9.71
N VAL A 377 -10.40 13.11 -9.08
CA VAL A 377 -10.54 13.59 -7.70
C VAL A 377 -10.41 15.10 -7.71
N TRP A 378 -11.48 15.79 -7.34
CA TRP A 378 -11.48 17.26 -7.30
C TRP A 378 -10.91 17.76 -5.98
N PRO A 379 -9.90 18.65 -6.02
CA PRO A 379 -9.43 19.37 -4.84
C PRO A 379 -10.56 20.12 -4.14
N LEU A 380 -10.47 20.23 -2.82
CA LEU A 380 -11.48 20.94 -2.02
C LEU A 380 -11.44 22.46 -2.23
N SER A 381 -10.27 23.00 -2.52
CA SER A 381 -10.06 24.42 -2.74
C SER A 381 -9.96 24.74 -4.23
N VAL A 382 -10.68 25.78 -4.63
CA VAL A 382 -10.56 26.39 -5.96
C VAL A 382 -9.34 27.31 -6.01
N ASP A 383 -9.09 28.01 -4.90
CA ASP A 383 -7.93 28.87 -4.70
C ASP A 383 -6.78 27.99 -4.19
N ASN A 384 -5.71 27.85 -4.97
CA ASN A 384 -4.62 26.92 -4.70
C ASN A 384 -5.05 25.42 -4.75
N PRO A 385 -5.58 24.93 -5.89
CA PRO A 385 -6.09 23.56 -5.99
C PRO A 385 -4.96 22.53 -5.99
N GLY A 386 -5.19 21.41 -5.31
CA GLY A 386 -4.39 20.20 -5.39
C GLY A 386 -4.59 19.25 -4.21
N ILE A 387 -3.86 18.14 -4.25
CA ILE A 387 -3.82 17.10 -3.21
C ILE A 387 -2.41 17.12 -2.61
N ALA A 388 -2.31 17.32 -1.29
CA ALA A 388 -1.01 17.39 -0.64
C ALA A 388 -0.30 16.02 -0.64
N VAL A 389 0.97 15.98 -1.02
CA VAL A 389 1.76 14.74 -1.11
C VAL A 389 1.90 14.07 0.26
N ASP A 390 1.99 14.85 1.33
CA ASP A 390 2.17 14.36 2.70
C ASP A 390 0.93 13.66 3.28
N VAL A 391 -0.22 13.66 2.56
CA VAL A 391 -1.40 12.86 2.95
C VAL A 391 -1.40 11.47 2.35
N GLY A 392 -0.39 11.13 1.54
CA GLY A 392 -0.17 9.81 0.96
C GLY A 392 1.28 9.36 1.16
N MET A 393 1.65 8.28 0.48
CA MET A 393 3.00 7.74 0.45
C MET A 393 3.65 8.02 -0.89
N VAL A 394 4.94 8.35 -0.87
CA VAL A 394 5.78 8.49 -2.07
C VAL A 394 6.63 7.24 -2.21
N PHE A 395 6.55 6.60 -3.36
CA PHE A 395 7.34 5.43 -3.69
C PHE A 395 8.43 5.82 -4.68
N LEU A 396 9.68 5.54 -4.30
CA LEU A 396 10.87 5.79 -5.11
C LEU A 396 11.64 4.48 -5.31
N PRO A 397 12.28 4.28 -6.47
CA PRO A 397 13.04 3.08 -6.72
C PRO A 397 14.29 3.03 -5.84
N GLU A 398 14.63 1.86 -5.32
CA GLU A 398 15.73 1.71 -4.37
C GLU A 398 17.07 1.53 -5.11
N HIS A 399 17.18 0.46 -5.91
CA HIS A 399 18.47 0.01 -6.45
C HIS A 399 18.73 0.40 -7.92
N THR A 400 17.84 1.15 -8.55
CA THR A 400 17.98 1.50 -9.98
C THR A 400 19.24 2.35 -10.19
N PRO A 401 20.17 1.94 -11.09
CA PRO A 401 21.37 2.72 -11.37
C PRO A 401 21.02 3.99 -12.15
N VAL A 402 21.38 5.15 -11.60
CA VAL A 402 21.09 6.46 -12.19
C VAL A 402 22.33 7.36 -12.21
N ASP A 403 22.37 8.29 -13.15
CA ASP A 403 23.36 9.36 -13.18
C ASP A 403 23.20 10.27 -11.94
N PRO A 404 24.28 10.53 -11.18
CA PRO A 404 24.21 11.27 -9.92
C PRO A 404 23.81 12.73 -10.09
N LYS A 405 23.86 13.30 -11.30
CA LYS A 405 23.46 14.69 -11.58
C LYS A 405 22.02 14.80 -12.03
N THR A 406 21.54 13.86 -12.85
CA THR A 406 20.21 13.94 -13.46
C THR A 406 19.17 13.04 -12.79
N GLY A 407 19.59 12.02 -12.03
CA GLY A 407 18.69 11.01 -11.48
C GLY A 407 18.06 10.09 -12.52
N SER A 408 18.56 10.11 -13.76
CA SER A 408 18.10 9.26 -14.87
C SER A 408 19.05 8.10 -15.13
N ARG A 409 18.51 6.98 -15.59
CA ARG A 409 19.24 5.81 -16.09
C ARG A 409 20.07 6.10 -17.34
N TYR A 410 19.71 7.12 -18.11
CA TYR A 410 20.29 7.38 -19.42
C TYR A 410 21.37 8.46 -19.40
N ALA A 411 22.41 8.23 -20.21
CA ALA A 411 23.38 9.26 -20.53
C ALA A 411 22.71 10.36 -21.36
N SER A 412 23.00 11.62 -21.02
CA SER A 412 22.38 12.77 -21.68
C SER A 412 23.33 13.94 -21.83
N GLU A 413 23.00 14.82 -22.78
CA GLU A 413 23.67 16.09 -22.99
C GLU A 413 22.64 17.22 -23.16
N ILE A 414 23.10 18.46 -22.98
CA ILE A 414 22.30 19.65 -23.28
C ILE A 414 22.56 20.03 -24.73
N SER A 415 21.50 20.16 -25.51
CA SER A 415 21.55 20.57 -26.91
C SER A 415 20.47 21.62 -27.20
N ILE A 416 20.68 22.42 -28.24
CA ILE A 416 19.70 23.42 -28.66
C ILE A 416 18.76 22.76 -29.68
N VAL A 417 17.50 22.57 -29.29
CA VAL A 417 16.45 22.01 -30.14
C VAL A 417 15.36 23.07 -30.28
N GLU A 418 15.08 23.46 -31.53
CA GLU A 418 14.06 24.48 -31.84
C GLU A 418 14.29 25.84 -31.15
N GLY A 419 15.55 26.17 -30.84
CA GLY A 419 15.93 27.43 -30.19
C GLY A 419 15.90 27.39 -28.66
N GLU A 420 15.56 26.24 -28.06
CA GLU A 420 15.54 26.04 -26.61
C GLU A 420 16.64 25.05 -26.20
N GLU A 421 17.28 25.31 -25.05
CA GLU A 421 18.17 24.35 -24.43
C GLU A 421 17.35 23.19 -23.86
N LYS A 422 17.50 22.01 -24.48
CA LYS A 422 16.83 20.77 -24.04
C LYS A 422 17.87 19.71 -23.70
N ARG A 423 17.57 18.93 -22.67
CA ARG A 423 18.35 17.73 -22.34
C ARG A 423 17.90 16.59 -23.25
N ILE A 424 18.83 16.01 -23.99
CA ILE A 424 18.57 14.92 -24.95
C ILE A 424 19.33 13.65 -24.56
N MET A 425 18.76 12.49 -24.85
CA MET A 425 19.44 11.20 -24.67
C MET A 425 20.53 11.01 -25.71
N ILE A 426 21.63 10.38 -25.29
CA ILE A 426 22.71 9.98 -26.19
C ILE A 426 22.40 8.58 -26.74
N GLU A 427 22.45 8.42 -28.07
CA GLU A 427 22.28 7.13 -28.72
C GLU A 427 23.54 6.26 -28.58
N ASP A 428 23.38 4.98 -28.27
CA ASP A 428 24.46 4.00 -28.28
C ASP A 428 24.68 3.47 -29.71
N GLU A 429 25.45 4.21 -30.50
CA GLU A 429 25.76 3.81 -31.87
C GLU A 429 26.41 2.42 -31.97
N SER A 430 27.11 1.97 -30.92
CA SER A 430 27.78 0.68 -30.92
C SER A 430 26.77 -0.47 -30.83
N LEU A 431 25.80 -0.35 -29.93
CA LEU A 431 24.68 -1.30 -29.79
C LEU A 431 23.77 -1.26 -31.01
N VAL A 432 23.46 -0.07 -31.53
CA VAL A 432 22.66 0.10 -32.76
C VAL A 432 23.32 -0.65 -33.91
N ARG A 433 24.62 -0.45 -34.15
CA ARG A 433 25.37 -1.15 -35.21
C ARG A 433 25.40 -2.67 -34.99
N ALA A 434 25.65 -3.12 -33.75
CA ALA A 434 25.68 -4.53 -33.41
C ALA A 434 24.33 -5.22 -33.65
N PHE A 435 23.23 -4.56 -33.29
CA PHE A 435 21.87 -5.07 -33.53
C PHE A 435 21.52 -5.14 -35.02
N VAL A 436 21.81 -4.08 -35.78
CA VAL A 436 21.57 -4.06 -37.23
C VAL A 436 22.35 -5.20 -37.91
N GLU A 437 23.60 -5.41 -37.53
CA GLU A 437 24.43 -6.49 -38.08
C GLU A 437 23.93 -7.89 -37.66
N TRP A 438 23.54 -8.06 -36.40
CA TRP A 438 22.91 -9.30 -35.93
C TRP A 438 21.64 -9.63 -36.73
N ALA A 439 20.77 -8.64 -36.93
CA ALA A 439 19.53 -8.81 -37.66
C ALA A 439 19.76 -9.13 -39.15
N LYS A 440 20.80 -8.58 -39.78
CA LYS A 440 21.21 -8.93 -41.17
C LYS A 440 21.60 -10.40 -41.30
N ASN A 441 22.18 -10.98 -40.24
CA ASN A 441 22.68 -12.35 -40.23
C ASN A 441 21.66 -13.38 -39.69
N LEU A 442 20.48 -12.92 -39.25
CA LEU A 442 19.41 -13.77 -38.73
C LEU A 442 18.83 -14.65 -39.84
N ASN A 443 18.90 -15.97 -39.67
CA ASN A 443 18.46 -16.94 -40.67
C ASN A 443 17.79 -18.17 -40.01
N GLU A 444 17.26 -19.11 -40.81
CA GLU A 444 16.49 -20.26 -40.30
C GLU A 444 17.27 -21.18 -39.33
N GLN A 445 18.60 -21.12 -39.32
CA GLN A 445 19.46 -21.90 -38.41
C GLN A 445 19.77 -21.15 -37.12
N SER A 446 19.50 -19.84 -37.06
CA SER A 446 19.69 -19.03 -35.85
C SER A 446 18.78 -19.52 -34.74
N LEU A 447 19.29 -19.59 -33.50
CA LEU A 447 18.55 -20.09 -32.34
C LEU A 447 17.15 -19.46 -32.18
N PRO A 448 16.98 -18.13 -32.30
CA PRO A 448 15.65 -17.51 -32.18
C PRO A 448 14.70 -17.92 -33.30
N MET A 449 15.22 -18.17 -34.51
CA MET A 449 14.41 -18.57 -35.67
C MET A 449 14.00 -20.04 -35.59
N VAL A 450 14.86 -20.91 -35.07
CA VAL A 450 14.50 -22.31 -34.76
C VAL A 450 13.38 -22.33 -33.72
N ALA A 451 13.55 -21.58 -32.63
CA ALA A 451 12.54 -21.51 -31.56
C ALA A 451 11.23 -20.88 -32.05
N TYR A 452 11.30 -19.86 -32.92
CA TYR A 452 10.12 -19.25 -33.55
C TYR A 452 9.36 -20.27 -34.41
N LYS A 453 10.07 -21.08 -35.21
CA LYS A 453 9.44 -22.10 -36.05
C LYS A 453 8.74 -23.17 -35.21
N GLU A 454 9.38 -23.65 -34.14
CA GLU A 454 8.73 -24.58 -33.21
C GLU A 454 7.47 -23.99 -32.58
N TRP A 455 7.51 -22.72 -32.18
CA TRP A 455 6.34 -22.02 -31.67
C TRP A 455 5.26 -21.89 -32.76
N GLU A 456 5.62 -21.53 -33.98
CA GLU A 456 4.69 -21.36 -35.10
C GLU A 456 3.97 -22.66 -35.46
N ASP A 457 4.66 -23.79 -35.43
CA ASP A 457 4.10 -25.12 -35.68
C ASP A 457 3.13 -25.55 -34.57
N GLU A 458 3.36 -25.11 -33.33
CA GLU A 458 2.56 -25.50 -32.15
C GLU A 458 1.55 -24.44 -31.68
N LYS A 459 1.50 -23.23 -32.27
CA LYS A 459 0.68 -22.11 -31.78
C LYS A 459 -0.83 -22.37 -31.73
N ASN A 460 -1.32 -23.34 -32.51
CA ASN A 460 -2.73 -23.73 -32.53
C ASN A 460 -3.13 -24.68 -31.38
N TYR A 461 -2.18 -25.12 -30.55
CA TYR A 461 -2.43 -25.97 -29.39
C TYR A 461 -2.35 -25.14 -28.09
N TYR A 462 -3.52 -24.76 -27.57
CA TYR A 462 -3.68 -23.81 -26.45
C TYR A 462 -2.79 -24.09 -25.22
N TRP A 463 -2.56 -25.37 -24.86
CA TRP A 463 -1.75 -25.73 -23.68
C TRP A 463 -0.23 -25.73 -23.90
N LYS A 464 0.25 -25.80 -25.16
CA LYS A 464 1.68 -25.74 -25.50
C LYS A 464 2.14 -24.33 -25.87
N GLN A 465 1.21 -23.48 -26.30
CA GLN A 465 1.48 -22.15 -26.83
C GLN A 465 2.30 -21.28 -25.86
N ARG A 466 1.91 -21.18 -24.58
CA ARG A 466 2.61 -20.32 -23.60
C ARG A 466 4.04 -20.76 -23.31
N GLU A 467 4.27 -22.07 -23.17
CA GLU A 467 5.61 -22.60 -22.88
C GLU A 467 6.55 -22.38 -24.07
N LYS A 468 6.08 -22.67 -25.29
CA LYS A 468 6.85 -22.46 -26.52
C LYS A 468 7.09 -20.98 -26.80
N GLU A 469 6.12 -20.12 -26.54
CA GLU A 469 6.27 -18.67 -26.66
C GLU A 469 7.37 -18.17 -25.72
N ARG A 470 7.34 -18.60 -24.45
CA ARG A 470 8.40 -18.29 -23.48
C ARG A 470 9.77 -18.74 -23.96
N ILE A 471 9.90 -19.98 -24.47
CA ILE A 471 11.17 -20.50 -25.00
C ILE A 471 11.66 -19.67 -26.18
N CYS A 472 10.76 -19.27 -27.08
CA CYS A 472 11.10 -18.43 -28.24
C CYS A 472 11.57 -17.03 -27.81
N LEU A 473 10.82 -16.37 -26.93
CA LEU A 473 11.20 -15.06 -26.40
C LEU A 473 12.53 -15.12 -25.63
N ASP A 474 12.77 -16.19 -24.88
CA ASP A 474 14.03 -16.40 -24.17
C ASP A 474 15.22 -16.55 -25.13
N ALA A 475 15.03 -17.25 -26.26
CA ALA A 475 16.05 -17.37 -27.30
C ALA A 475 16.41 -16.01 -27.94
N PHE A 476 15.40 -15.17 -28.24
CA PHE A 476 15.63 -13.80 -28.71
C PHE A 476 16.38 -12.97 -27.67
N ARG A 477 15.92 -12.99 -26.40
CA ARG A 477 16.57 -12.26 -25.31
C ARG A 477 18.04 -12.65 -25.17
N GLN A 478 18.34 -13.95 -25.12
CA GLN A 478 19.72 -14.44 -24.96
C GLN A 478 20.64 -14.00 -26.09
N GLU A 479 20.18 -14.02 -27.35
CA GLU A 479 20.99 -13.56 -28.48
C GLU A 479 21.22 -12.05 -28.45
N ILE A 480 20.20 -11.26 -28.10
CA ILE A 480 20.33 -9.81 -28.00
C ILE A 480 21.24 -9.41 -26.82
N GLN A 481 21.17 -10.11 -25.69
CA GLN A 481 22.10 -9.88 -24.56
C GLN A 481 23.57 -10.09 -24.96
N LYS A 482 23.87 -11.05 -25.85
CA LYS A 482 25.24 -11.25 -26.36
C LYS A 482 25.79 -10.06 -27.15
N LEU A 483 24.92 -9.18 -27.65
CA LEU A 483 25.31 -7.95 -28.34
C LEU A 483 25.72 -6.84 -27.37
N GLY A 484 25.47 -7.01 -26.06
CA GLY A 484 25.80 -6.03 -25.02
C GLY A 484 24.61 -5.27 -24.45
N PHE A 485 23.38 -5.53 -24.91
CA PHE A 485 22.18 -4.98 -24.29
C PHE A 485 22.00 -5.58 -22.88
N ASP A 486 21.54 -4.75 -21.93
CA ASP A 486 21.14 -5.24 -20.62
C ASP A 486 19.92 -6.19 -20.73
N GLU A 487 19.65 -6.95 -19.68
CA GLU A 487 18.59 -7.97 -19.68
C GLU A 487 17.20 -7.40 -20.01
N GLU A 488 16.89 -6.21 -19.49
CA GLU A 488 15.59 -5.57 -19.67
C GLU A 488 15.43 -5.11 -21.13
N ALA A 489 16.42 -4.38 -21.65
CA ALA A 489 16.45 -3.91 -23.03
C ALA A 489 16.44 -5.07 -24.03
N ALA A 490 17.16 -6.16 -23.74
CA ALA A 490 17.20 -7.36 -24.57
C ALA A 490 15.87 -8.11 -24.58
N GLY A 491 15.20 -8.22 -23.43
CA GLY A 491 13.88 -8.85 -23.32
C GLY A 491 12.82 -8.09 -24.10
N ARG A 492 12.82 -6.75 -24.01
CA ARG A 492 11.90 -5.89 -24.78
C ARG A 492 12.16 -5.99 -26.27
N LEU A 493 13.39 -5.73 -26.69
CA LEU A 493 13.75 -5.76 -28.10
C LEU A 493 13.49 -7.13 -28.72
N GLY A 494 13.75 -8.22 -27.97
CA GLY A 494 13.42 -9.58 -28.39
C GLY A 494 11.92 -9.80 -28.58
N THR A 495 11.11 -9.25 -27.67
CA THR A 495 9.64 -9.29 -27.77
C THR A 495 9.13 -8.49 -28.98
N ASP A 496 9.71 -7.32 -29.26
CA ASP A 496 9.30 -6.48 -30.38
C ASP A 496 9.69 -7.10 -31.73
N VAL A 497 10.90 -7.68 -31.82
CA VAL A 497 11.33 -8.45 -33.00
C VAL A 497 10.41 -9.66 -33.23
N PHE A 498 10.06 -10.39 -32.17
CA PHE A 498 9.11 -11.50 -32.23
C PHE A 498 7.72 -11.05 -32.71
N LYS A 499 7.18 -9.96 -32.17
CA LYS A 499 5.87 -9.41 -32.53
C LYS A 499 5.82 -8.93 -33.97
N GLU A 500 6.84 -8.21 -34.44
CA GLU A 500 6.92 -7.77 -35.84
C GLU A 500 6.91 -8.98 -36.78
N ARG A 501 7.69 -10.02 -36.49
CA ARG A 501 7.68 -11.28 -37.25
C ARG A 501 6.29 -11.93 -37.25
N TYR A 502 5.66 -12.02 -36.09
CA TYR A 502 4.36 -12.67 -35.91
C TYR A 502 3.23 -11.93 -36.63
N MET A 503 3.10 -10.61 -36.42
CA MET A 503 2.01 -9.81 -36.95
C MET A 503 2.09 -9.65 -38.47
N MET A 504 3.29 -9.59 -39.04
CA MET A 504 3.47 -9.35 -40.48
C MET A 504 3.67 -10.63 -41.31
N GLY A 505 3.71 -11.82 -40.68
CA GLY A 505 3.82 -13.12 -41.37
C GLY A 505 5.15 -13.37 -42.09
N LYS A 506 5.99 -12.34 -42.20
CA LYS A 506 7.41 -12.33 -42.57
C LYS A 506 8.08 -11.21 -41.76
N LEU A 507 9.40 -11.27 -41.59
CA LEU A 507 10.19 -10.08 -41.20
C LEU A 507 10.22 -9.19 -42.46
N ASP A 508 9.09 -8.54 -42.77
CA ASP A 508 8.90 -7.84 -44.04
C ASP A 508 9.54 -6.45 -43.93
N TRP A 509 10.88 -6.41 -43.93
CA TRP A 509 11.67 -5.19 -44.16
C TRP A 509 11.53 -4.64 -45.59
N GLN A 510 10.53 -5.12 -46.34
CA GLN A 510 10.32 -4.82 -47.74
C GLN A 510 8.84 -4.61 -48.00
N LYS A 511 8.48 -3.33 -48.12
CA LYS A 511 7.88 -2.83 -49.36
C LYS A 511 8.05 -1.32 -49.53
N ASP A 512 8.25 -0.55 -48.45
CA ASP A 512 8.38 0.92 -48.55
C ASP A 512 9.46 1.58 -47.66
N ILE A 513 10.13 0.85 -46.76
CA ILE A 513 11.14 1.40 -45.82
C ILE A 513 12.44 0.60 -45.90
N PRO A 514 13.64 1.24 -45.99
CA PRO A 514 14.93 0.57 -45.92
C PRO A 514 15.09 -0.34 -44.69
N PHE A 515 15.81 -1.46 -44.84
CA PHE A 515 16.07 -2.42 -43.75
C PHE A 515 16.66 -1.75 -42.50
N GLU A 516 17.67 -0.91 -42.68
CA GLU A 516 18.36 -0.26 -41.56
C GLU A 516 17.44 0.72 -40.83
N GLU A 517 16.62 1.47 -41.56
CA GLU A 517 15.59 2.35 -40.99
C GLU A 517 14.55 1.56 -40.20
N SER A 518 14.22 0.34 -40.66
CA SER A 518 13.31 -0.54 -39.93
C SER A 518 13.93 -1.10 -38.63
N MET A 519 15.23 -1.40 -38.62
CA MET A 519 15.95 -1.81 -37.40
C MET A 519 16.01 -0.68 -36.38
N GLN A 520 16.34 0.53 -36.86
CA GLN A 520 16.38 1.72 -36.03
C GLN A 520 14.99 2.04 -35.48
N ARG A 521 13.93 1.88 -36.28
CA ARG A 521 12.55 2.02 -35.81
C ARG A 521 12.24 1.07 -34.66
N LEU A 522 12.64 -0.21 -34.76
CA LEU A 522 12.43 -1.17 -33.68
C LEU A 522 13.19 -0.78 -32.40
N LEU A 523 14.47 -0.42 -32.53
CA LEU A 523 15.27 0.00 -31.40
C LEU A 523 14.68 1.25 -30.71
N ARG A 524 14.18 2.21 -31.48
CA ARG A 524 13.52 3.42 -30.96
C ARG A 524 12.17 3.10 -30.30
N GLN A 525 11.40 2.18 -30.86
CA GLN A 525 10.13 1.74 -30.28
C GLN A 525 10.33 1.00 -28.95
N SER A 526 11.39 0.19 -28.85
CA SER A 526 11.73 -0.56 -27.64
C SER A 526 12.48 0.28 -26.59
N GLY A 527 12.93 1.49 -26.97
CA GLY A 527 13.78 2.37 -26.16
C GLY A 527 15.18 1.80 -25.92
N SER A 528 15.65 0.85 -26.76
CA SER A 528 16.90 0.11 -26.53
C SER A 528 18.11 0.74 -27.22
N ASN A 529 17.92 1.74 -28.09
CA ASN A 529 19.03 2.45 -28.74
C ASN A 529 19.75 3.44 -27.80
N TRP A 530 19.24 3.72 -26.60
CA TRP A 530 19.78 4.76 -25.73
C TRP A 530 20.94 4.25 -24.87
N LYS A 531 21.96 5.10 -24.74
CA LYS A 531 23.12 4.81 -23.89
C LYS A 531 22.75 4.98 -22.42
N LEU A 532 23.05 3.97 -21.60
CA LEU A 532 22.93 4.06 -20.15
C LEU A 532 24.03 4.96 -19.56
N ALA A 533 23.75 5.56 -18.40
CA ALA A 533 24.74 6.33 -17.66
C ALA A 533 25.93 5.44 -17.23
N GLU A 534 27.16 5.94 -17.38
CA GLU A 534 28.38 5.15 -17.09
C GLU A 534 28.81 5.21 -15.61
N GLN A 535 28.71 6.39 -14.99
CA GLN A 535 29.05 6.60 -13.59
C GLN A 535 27.76 6.70 -12.80
N THR A 536 27.28 5.59 -12.27
CA THR A 536 25.97 5.51 -11.60
C THR A 536 26.09 5.41 -10.09
N ILE A 537 25.03 5.88 -9.44
CA ILE A 537 24.69 5.60 -8.04
C ILE A 537 23.32 4.92 -8.00
N SER A 538 22.91 4.39 -6.86
CA SER A 538 21.53 3.92 -6.70
C SER A 538 20.54 5.10 -6.67
N SER A 539 19.31 4.88 -7.14
CA SER A 539 18.26 5.90 -7.10
C SER A 539 17.95 6.35 -5.67
N LYS A 540 18.04 5.44 -4.69
CA LYS A 540 17.98 5.81 -3.27
C LYS A 540 19.07 6.80 -2.85
N GLU A 541 20.33 6.54 -3.20
CA GLU A 541 21.43 7.46 -2.88
C GLU A 541 21.21 8.84 -3.54
N TYR A 542 20.70 8.88 -4.77
CA TYR A 542 20.34 10.12 -5.45
C TYR A 542 19.29 10.91 -4.67
N TRP A 543 18.17 10.26 -4.32
CA TRP A 543 17.07 10.93 -3.62
C TRP A 543 17.42 11.32 -2.18
N GLU A 544 18.17 10.49 -1.47
CA GLU A 544 18.66 10.84 -0.13
C GLU A 544 19.59 12.05 -0.17
N ALA A 545 20.47 12.16 -1.18
CA ALA A 545 21.30 13.33 -1.40
C ALA A 545 20.47 14.58 -1.75
N TYR A 546 19.42 14.43 -2.57
CA TYR A 546 18.48 15.51 -2.89
C TYR A 546 17.76 16.00 -1.63
N PHE A 547 17.20 15.10 -0.82
CA PHE A 547 16.49 15.47 0.40
C PHE A 547 17.40 16.00 1.50
N ALA A 548 18.68 15.61 1.53
CA ALA A 548 19.66 16.23 2.42
C ALA A 548 19.91 17.71 2.07
N GLN A 549 19.86 18.05 0.78
CA GLN A 549 20.00 19.43 0.29
C GLN A 549 18.69 20.23 0.38
N HIS A 550 17.55 19.54 0.30
CA HIS A 550 16.21 20.14 0.32
C HIS A 550 15.31 19.46 1.37
N PRO A 551 15.62 19.56 2.68
CA PRO A 551 14.90 18.83 3.73
C PRO A 551 13.40 19.17 3.80
N GLN A 552 13.02 20.39 3.47
CA GLN A 552 11.63 20.85 3.42
C GLN A 552 10.80 20.19 2.29
N GLN A 553 11.47 19.69 1.25
CA GLN A 553 10.87 19.02 0.10
C GLN A 553 10.76 17.50 0.31
N LYS A 554 11.35 16.96 1.38
CA LYS A 554 11.22 15.54 1.70
C LYS A 554 9.76 15.21 2.01
N PRO A 555 9.17 14.21 1.31
CA PRO A 555 7.84 13.73 1.65
C PRO A 555 7.78 13.20 3.07
N LYS A 556 6.63 13.35 3.73
CA LYS A 556 6.41 12.84 5.08
C LYS A 556 6.54 11.32 5.14
N HIS A 557 5.92 10.63 4.18
CA HIS A 557 5.87 9.17 4.10
C HIS A 557 6.58 8.69 2.84
N LEU A 558 7.85 8.29 2.99
CA LEU A 558 8.71 7.87 1.87
C LEU A 558 9.02 6.38 1.95
N ILE A 559 8.75 5.65 0.88
CA ILE A 559 9.02 4.22 0.72
C ILE A 559 9.97 4.02 -0.45
N PHE A 560 11.05 3.27 -0.23
CA PHE A 560 11.91 2.78 -1.30
C PHE A 560 11.46 1.36 -1.71
N TYR A 561 11.44 1.09 -3.01
CA TYR A 561 10.95 -0.18 -3.56
C TYR A 561 11.83 -0.72 -4.69
N ASP A 562 11.70 -2.02 -4.98
CA ASP A 562 12.31 -2.65 -6.15
C ASP A 562 11.25 -3.37 -6.99
N GLY A 563 11.60 -3.63 -8.25
CA GLY A 563 10.76 -4.40 -9.17
C GLY A 563 9.64 -3.59 -9.82
N ASP A 564 8.54 -4.28 -10.12
CA ASP A 564 7.37 -3.67 -10.76
C ASP A 564 6.64 -2.72 -9.78
N PRO A 565 6.33 -1.46 -10.15
CA PRO A 565 5.69 -0.50 -9.26
C PRO A 565 4.37 -0.98 -8.64
N THR A 566 3.55 -1.68 -9.42
CA THR A 566 2.26 -2.19 -8.95
C THR A 566 2.44 -3.38 -8.02
N ALA A 567 3.31 -4.33 -8.38
CA ALA A 567 3.65 -5.47 -7.52
C ALA A 567 4.24 -5.03 -6.18
N ALA A 568 5.10 -4.00 -6.18
CA ALA A 568 5.72 -3.45 -4.99
C ALA A 568 4.69 -2.95 -3.96
N ILE A 569 3.57 -2.38 -4.41
CA ILE A 569 2.48 -1.97 -3.51
C ILE A 569 1.83 -3.21 -2.86
N TYR A 570 1.54 -4.25 -3.63
CA TYR A 570 0.94 -5.47 -3.10
C TYR A 570 1.86 -6.20 -2.11
N GLU A 571 3.17 -6.26 -2.41
CA GLU A 571 4.18 -6.78 -1.49
C GLU A 571 4.26 -5.94 -0.21
N PHE A 572 4.24 -4.61 -0.35
CA PHE A 572 4.21 -3.69 0.78
C PHE A 572 2.97 -3.92 1.66
N GLN A 573 1.79 -4.09 1.07
CA GLN A 573 0.55 -4.37 1.79
C GLN A 573 0.62 -5.71 2.54
N GLN A 574 1.09 -6.77 1.88
CA GLN A 574 1.26 -8.09 2.50
C GLN A 574 2.24 -8.03 3.68
N LYS A 575 3.42 -7.41 3.48
CA LYS A 575 4.45 -7.24 4.52
C LYS A 575 3.94 -6.49 5.74
N ASN A 576 3.00 -5.56 5.54
CA ASN A 576 2.45 -4.72 6.59
C ASN A 576 1.07 -5.18 7.11
N ASN A 577 0.59 -6.38 6.73
CA ASN A 577 -0.69 -6.94 7.16
C ASN A 577 -1.90 -6.02 6.84
N ILE A 578 -1.85 -5.32 5.71
CA ILE A 578 -2.93 -4.47 5.21
C ILE A 578 -3.95 -5.36 4.48
N GLY A 579 -5.25 -5.07 4.66
CA GLY A 579 -6.36 -5.84 4.08
C GLY A 579 -7.15 -6.69 5.07
N ARG A 580 -6.76 -6.73 6.35
CA ARG A 580 -7.54 -7.41 7.41
C ARG A 580 -8.81 -6.64 7.82
N ALA A 581 -8.82 -5.33 7.58
CA ALA A 581 -9.93 -4.44 7.88
C ALA A 581 -10.80 -4.14 6.64
N ASP A 582 -10.76 -4.99 5.61
CA ASP A 582 -11.56 -4.80 4.41
C ASP A 582 -13.06 -4.89 4.72
N THR A 583 -13.77 -3.83 4.37
CA THR A 583 -15.21 -3.63 4.59
C THR A 583 -15.97 -3.50 3.28
N SER A 584 -15.30 -3.61 2.13
CA SER A 584 -15.88 -3.41 0.79
C SER A 584 -17.06 -4.35 0.48
N GLU A 585 -17.09 -5.55 1.05
CA GLU A 585 -18.26 -6.45 0.94
C GLU A 585 -19.54 -5.86 1.55
N THR A 586 -19.39 -5.01 2.58
CA THR A 586 -20.51 -4.40 3.32
C THR A 586 -20.75 -2.94 2.93
N GLU A 587 -19.69 -2.18 2.65
CA GLU A 587 -19.75 -0.77 2.28
C GLU A 587 -19.88 -0.57 0.75
N GLY A 588 -19.77 -1.65 -0.03
CA GLY A 588 -19.87 -1.63 -1.47
C GLY A 588 -18.59 -1.16 -2.16
N LYS A 589 -18.64 -1.14 -3.50
CA LYS A 589 -17.51 -0.82 -4.39
C LYS A 589 -16.99 0.62 -4.28
N LEU A 590 -17.83 1.51 -3.72
CA LEU A 590 -17.51 2.91 -3.46
C LEU A 590 -17.09 3.14 -1.99
N LEU A 591 -16.89 2.07 -1.22
CA LEU A 591 -16.43 2.10 0.18
C LEU A 591 -17.36 2.93 1.09
N GLY A 592 -18.66 3.00 0.73
CA GLY A 592 -19.71 3.73 1.43
C GLY A 592 -19.58 5.26 1.38
N PHE A 593 -18.97 5.78 0.31
CA PHE A 593 -18.87 7.21 -0.02
C PHE A 593 -19.65 7.57 -1.29
N ASP A 594 -20.77 6.89 -1.53
CA ASP A 594 -21.68 7.16 -2.65
C ASP A 594 -22.15 8.62 -2.71
N ASP A 595 -22.24 9.30 -1.56
CA ASP A 595 -22.57 10.73 -1.46
C ASP A 595 -21.53 11.65 -2.11
N LYS A 596 -20.26 11.21 -2.20
CA LYS A 596 -19.14 11.96 -2.80
C LYS A 596 -18.91 11.63 -4.27
N HIS A 597 -19.56 10.58 -4.76
CA HIS A 597 -19.44 10.15 -6.14
C HIS A 597 -20.27 11.06 -7.06
N ILE A 598 -19.63 11.58 -8.10
CA ILE A 598 -20.25 12.32 -9.19
C ILE A 598 -20.53 11.32 -10.31
N VAL A 599 -21.82 11.03 -10.51
CA VAL A 599 -22.27 10.03 -11.48
C VAL A 599 -22.17 10.51 -12.92
N ASP A 600 -22.43 11.81 -13.13
CA ASP A 600 -22.41 12.48 -14.43
C ASP A 600 -21.68 13.83 -14.30
N MET A 601 -20.45 13.88 -14.85
CA MET A 601 -19.62 15.08 -14.82
C MET A 601 -20.17 16.23 -15.68
N HIS A 602 -21.08 15.96 -16.62
CA HIS A 602 -21.67 17.00 -17.46
C HIS A 602 -22.73 17.81 -16.72
N GLU A 603 -23.48 17.18 -15.83
CA GLU A 603 -24.66 17.78 -15.19
C GLU A 603 -24.42 18.13 -13.72
N ASP A 604 -23.51 17.43 -13.03
CA ASP A 604 -23.30 17.64 -11.60
C ASP A 604 -22.54 18.95 -11.32
N PRO A 605 -23.12 19.91 -10.57
CA PRO A 605 -22.47 21.18 -10.28
C PRO A 605 -21.20 21.02 -9.44
N ARG A 606 -21.05 19.90 -8.71
CA ARG A 606 -19.83 19.63 -7.91
C ARG A 606 -18.59 19.39 -8.78
N ALA A 607 -18.77 19.02 -10.05
CA ALA A 607 -17.69 18.87 -11.03
C ALA A 607 -17.27 20.21 -11.67
N LYS A 608 -18.08 21.27 -11.48
CA LYS A 608 -17.93 22.59 -12.12
C LYS A 608 -17.60 23.70 -11.13
N ILE A 609 -17.12 23.34 -9.94
CA ILE A 609 -16.81 24.31 -8.88
C ILE A 609 -15.77 25.32 -9.38
N GLY A 610 -16.06 26.61 -9.19
CA GLY A 610 -15.23 27.73 -9.62
C GLY A 610 -15.30 28.05 -11.11
N GLN A 611 -16.20 27.42 -11.87
CA GLN A 611 -16.38 27.72 -13.29
C GLN A 611 -17.01 29.09 -13.50
N ASP A 612 -18.10 29.38 -12.79
CA ASP A 612 -18.84 30.64 -12.93
C ASP A 612 -17.97 31.86 -12.59
N GLU A 613 -17.18 31.76 -11.51
CA GLU A 613 -16.23 32.80 -11.07
C GLU A 613 -15.12 33.05 -12.11
N LEU A 614 -14.59 31.98 -12.71
CA LEU A 614 -13.61 32.07 -13.79
C LEU A 614 -14.21 32.72 -15.04
N VAL A 615 -15.45 32.34 -15.39
CA VAL A 615 -16.17 32.90 -16.55
C VAL A 615 -16.45 34.39 -16.35
N GLU A 616 -16.94 34.77 -15.16
CA GLU A 616 -17.19 36.18 -14.82
C GLU A 616 -15.92 37.02 -14.93
N THR A 617 -14.82 36.55 -14.30
CA THR A 617 -13.53 37.24 -14.33
C THR A 617 -12.98 37.36 -15.75
N ALA A 618 -13.03 36.28 -16.53
CA ALA A 618 -12.58 36.27 -17.91
C ALA A 618 -13.40 37.22 -18.79
N HIS A 619 -14.73 37.21 -18.66
CA HIS A 619 -15.60 38.13 -19.41
C HIS A 619 -15.34 39.59 -19.08
N GLN A 620 -15.07 39.91 -17.81
CA GLN A 620 -14.69 41.27 -17.42
C GLN A 620 -13.38 41.69 -18.10
N ILE A 621 -12.34 40.85 -18.04
CA ILE A 621 -11.03 41.09 -18.68
C ILE A 621 -11.18 41.28 -20.20
N ILE A 622 -11.97 40.43 -20.86
CA ILE A 622 -12.23 40.52 -22.30
C ILE A 622 -12.92 41.85 -22.63
N THR A 623 -13.98 42.19 -21.89
CA THR A 623 -14.73 43.44 -22.10
C THR A 623 -13.81 44.67 -21.95
N ASP A 624 -12.99 44.71 -20.91
CA ASP A 624 -12.06 45.81 -20.66
C ASP A 624 -10.97 45.91 -21.75
N HIS A 625 -10.50 44.77 -22.27
CA HIS A 625 -9.55 44.73 -23.36
C HIS A 625 -10.12 45.38 -24.63
N TYR A 626 -11.33 45.04 -25.07
CA TYR A 626 -11.89 45.58 -26.32
C TYR A 626 -12.53 46.97 -26.18
N MET A 627 -12.99 47.33 -24.98
CA MET A 627 -13.43 48.71 -24.68
C MET A 627 -12.28 49.72 -24.70
N SER A 628 -11.08 49.32 -24.27
CA SER A 628 -9.89 50.19 -24.27
C SER A 628 -9.26 50.37 -25.65
N HIS A 629 -9.44 49.43 -26.57
CA HIS A 629 -8.97 49.52 -27.96
C HIS A 629 -9.98 50.20 -28.92
N SER A 630 -11.22 50.43 -28.46
CA SER A 630 -12.26 51.14 -29.23
C SER A 630 -12.27 52.67 -29.00
N ARG A 631 -11.32 53.18 -28.21
CA ARG A 631 -11.02 54.62 -28.03
C ARG A 631 -9.69 54.95 -28.68
#